data_AF-A0AAU5CIZ7-F1
#
_entry.id   AF-A0AAU5CIZ7-F1
#
_cell.length_a   1.000
_cell.length_b   1.000
_cell.length_c   1.000
_cell.angle_alpha   90.00
_cell.angle_beta   90.00
_cell.angle_gamma   90.00
#
_symmetry.space_group_name_H-M   'P 1'
#
loop_
_entity.id
_entity.type
_entity.pdbx_description
1 polymer ?
#
loop_
_entity_poly.entity_id
_entity_poly.type
_entity_poly.pdbx_seq_one_letter_code
_entity_poly.pdbx_strand_id
1 'polypeptide(L)'
;MAELYEIWQRAEVSRRLDVLSGFVAMCAAGDDDARRRLARLVAEADAALSASPPDADVASERLEELVQWADTEWADHPYRPVEARPDEADRQTRDYVKDLRHTAVPAHVGCEMGRIELSLEVRFLALCRQPGLDCRTRQDVFYVAGRAAMALDLGHLDVAELEIRRMEQAGSAEPQECGCGKVHRSAAQGG
;
A
#
# COMPACT_ATOMS: atom_id res chain seq x y z
N MET A 1 16.44 4.93 -11.07
CA MET A 1 15.31 5.69 -10.51
C MET A 1 13.99 5.32 -11.19
N ALA A 2 13.90 5.37 -12.53
CA ALA A 2 12.70 4.93 -13.26
C ALA A 2 12.31 3.46 -12.98
N GLU A 3 13.30 2.57 -12.85
CA GLU A 3 13.08 1.13 -12.66
C GLU A 3 12.28 0.75 -11.40
N LEU A 4 12.48 1.43 -10.25
CA LEU A 4 11.72 1.12 -9.03
C LEU A 4 10.28 1.66 -9.08
N TYR A 5 10.08 2.80 -9.73
CA TYR A 5 8.76 3.36 -9.96
C TYR A 5 7.96 2.50 -10.96
N GLU A 6 8.61 2.02 -12.02
CA GLU A 6 8.01 1.06 -12.96
C GLU A 6 7.66 -0.26 -12.27
N ILE A 7 8.52 -0.77 -11.37
CA ILE A 7 8.21 -1.94 -10.54
C ILE A 7 6.98 -1.67 -9.65
N TRP A 8 6.87 -0.47 -9.07
CA TRP A 8 5.71 -0.08 -8.28
C TRP A 8 4.42 -0.07 -9.11
N GLN A 9 4.44 0.58 -10.29
CA GLN A 9 3.29 0.60 -11.19
C GLN A 9 2.87 -0.81 -11.62
N ARG A 10 3.84 -1.67 -11.99
CA ARG A 10 3.56 -3.07 -12.34
C ARG A 10 2.93 -3.82 -11.17
N ALA A 11 3.46 -3.68 -9.96
CA ALA A 11 2.91 -4.30 -8.76
C ALA A 11 1.49 -3.82 -8.47
N GLU A 12 1.21 -2.53 -8.63
CA GLU A 12 -0.12 -1.97 -8.41
C GLU A 12 -1.15 -2.56 -9.40
N VAL A 13 -0.79 -2.63 -10.68
CA VAL A 13 -1.64 -3.22 -11.73
C VAL A 13 -1.84 -4.72 -11.47
N SER A 14 -0.78 -5.48 -11.21
CA SER A 14 -0.86 -6.91 -10.89
C SER A 14 -1.77 -7.18 -9.70
N ARG A 15 -1.60 -6.44 -8.59
CA ARG A 15 -2.44 -6.58 -7.40
C ARG A 15 -3.92 -6.38 -7.72
N ARG A 16 -4.25 -5.31 -8.44
CA ARG A 16 -5.64 -4.98 -8.78
C ARG A 16 -6.23 -6.00 -9.76
N LEU A 17 -5.43 -6.45 -10.72
CA LEU A 17 -5.81 -7.49 -11.68
C LEU A 17 -6.12 -8.81 -10.98
N ASP A 18 -5.26 -9.27 -10.06
CA ASP A 18 -5.44 -10.53 -9.33
C ASP A 18 -6.73 -10.54 -8.51
N VAL A 19 -6.95 -9.48 -7.72
CA VAL A 19 -8.14 -9.37 -6.85
C VAL A 19 -9.41 -9.33 -7.70
N LEU A 20 -9.44 -8.51 -8.74
CA LEU A 20 -10.63 -8.32 -9.54
C LEU A 20 -10.92 -9.51 -10.46
N SER A 21 -9.89 -10.12 -11.05
CA SER A 21 -10.04 -11.31 -11.89
C SER A 21 -10.56 -12.50 -11.09
N GLY A 22 -10.10 -12.69 -9.85
CA GLY A 22 -10.63 -13.71 -8.95
C GLY A 22 -12.12 -13.51 -8.63
N PHE A 23 -12.53 -12.26 -8.38
CA PHE A 23 -13.93 -11.91 -8.18
C PHE A 23 -14.79 -12.19 -9.43
N VAL A 24 -14.35 -11.74 -10.61
CA VAL A 24 -15.07 -11.93 -11.87
C VAL A 24 -15.13 -13.42 -12.23
N ALA A 25 -14.07 -14.18 -12.01
CA ALA A 25 -14.05 -15.63 -12.25
C ALA A 25 -15.12 -16.36 -11.41
N MET A 26 -15.27 -15.95 -10.15
CA MET A 26 -16.30 -16.49 -9.26
C MET A 26 -17.70 -16.15 -9.77
N CYS A 27 -17.95 -14.91 -10.17
CA CYS A 27 -19.26 -14.48 -10.67
C CYS A 27 -19.61 -15.11 -12.03
N ALA A 28 -18.60 -15.34 -12.89
CA ALA A 28 -18.73 -15.87 -14.24
C ALA A 28 -18.65 -17.41 -14.32
N ALA A 29 -18.62 -18.13 -13.19
CA ALA A 29 -18.31 -19.57 -13.17
C ALA A 29 -19.21 -20.44 -14.06
N GLY A 30 -20.45 -20.01 -14.35
CA GLY A 30 -21.40 -20.70 -15.22
C GLY A 30 -21.52 -20.18 -16.65
N ASP A 31 -20.73 -19.17 -17.02
CA ASP A 31 -20.80 -18.52 -18.34
C ASP A 31 -19.48 -18.70 -19.10
N ASP A 32 -19.51 -19.55 -20.13
CA ASP A 32 -18.34 -19.86 -20.96
C ASP A 32 -17.80 -18.65 -21.72
N ASP A 33 -18.66 -17.75 -22.17
CA ASP A 33 -18.27 -16.55 -22.90
C ASP A 33 -17.61 -15.54 -21.95
N ALA A 34 -18.18 -15.34 -20.78
CA ALA A 34 -17.58 -14.51 -19.74
C ALA A 34 -16.21 -15.07 -19.29
N ARG A 35 -16.08 -16.39 -19.10
CA ARG A 35 -14.80 -17.02 -18.75
C ARG A 35 -13.74 -16.83 -19.85
N ARG A 36 -14.12 -16.97 -21.13
CA ARG A 36 -13.21 -16.70 -22.26
C ARG A 36 -12.79 -15.23 -22.31
N ARG A 37 -13.72 -14.30 -22.09
CA ARG A 37 -13.44 -12.86 -22.04
C ARG A 37 -12.47 -12.53 -20.91
N LEU A 38 -12.72 -13.04 -19.71
CA LEU A 38 -11.83 -12.85 -18.56
C LEU A 38 -10.43 -13.38 -18.85
N ALA A 39 -10.33 -14.62 -19.33
CA ALA A 39 -9.04 -15.24 -19.64
C ALA A 39 -8.24 -14.44 -20.66
N ARG A 40 -8.90 -13.88 -21.68
CA ARG A 40 -8.26 -13.00 -22.67
C ARG A 40 -7.72 -11.72 -22.02
N LEU A 41 -8.54 -11.00 -21.25
CA LEU A 41 -8.14 -9.74 -20.62
C LEU A 41 -6.96 -9.94 -19.67
N VAL A 42 -6.99 -10.98 -18.84
CA VAL A 42 -5.89 -11.31 -17.92
C VAL A 42 -4.64 -11.69 -18.69
N ALA A 43 -4.74 -12.54 -19.72
CA ALA A 43 -3.59 -12.93 -20.53
C ALA A 43 -2.94 -11.76 -21.27
N GLU A 44 -3.75 -10.82 -21.79
CA GLU A 44 -3.24 -9.60 -22.44
C GLU A 44 -2.54 -8.67 -21.45
N ALA A 45 -3.11 -8.50 -20.24
CA ALA A 45 -2.49 -7.71 -19.18
C ALA A 45 -1.17 -8.34 -18.70
N ASP A 46 -1.15 -9.66 -18.45
CA ASP A 46 0.05 -10.39 -18.02
C ASP A 46 1.15 -10.35 -19.09
N ALA A 47 0.78 -10.45 -20.37
CA ALA A 47 1.72 -10.34 -21.47
C ALA A 47 2.34 -8.93 -21.54
N ALA A 48 1.54 -7.88 -21.37
CA ALA A 48 2.01 -6.50 -21.33
C ALA A 48 2.92 -6.24 -20.13
N LEU A 49 2.53 -6.74 -18.95
CA LEU A 49 3.35 -6.65 -17.74
C LEU A 49 4.67 -7.40 -17.88
N SER A 50 4.70 -8.54 -18.59
CA SER A 50 5.89 -9.38 -18.75
C SER A 50 6.78 -9.01 -19.95
N ALA A 51 6.37 -8.03 -20.76
CA ALA A 51 7.13 -7.58 -21.92
C ALA A 51 8.48 -6.96 -21.51
N SER A 52 9.39 -6.83 -22.49
CA SER A 52 10.69 -6.18 -22.33
C SER A 52 10.88 -5.13 -23.42
N PRO A 53 10.69 -3.83 -23.14
CA PRO A 53 10.27 -3.27 -21.84
C PRO A 53 8.80 -3.59 -21.50
N PRO A 54 8.41 -3.57 -20.21
CA PRO A 54 7.02 -3.70 -19.79
C PRO A 54 6.14 -2.57 -20.35
N ASP A 55 4.91 -2.91 -20.73
CA ASP A 55 3.91 -1.94 -21.21
C ASP A 55 2.82 -1.75 -20.15
N ALA A 56 3.10 -0.86 -19.19
CA ALA A 56 2.20 -0.59 -18.08
C ALA A 56 0.89 0.09 -18.52
N ASP A 57 0.93 0.85 -19.62
CA ASP A 57 -0.26 1.53 -20.16
C ASP A 57 -1.25 0.50 -20.70
N VAL A 58 -0.79 -0.44 -21.54
CA VAL A 58 -1.64 -1.52 -22.05
C VAL A 58 -2.17 -2.40 -20.92
N ALA A 59 -1.33 -2.74 -19.93
CA ALA A 59 -1.80 -3.51 -18.77
C ALA A 59 -2.88 -2.76 -17.98
N SER A 60 -2.73 -1.45 -17.81
CA SER A 60 -3.70 -0.58 -17.14
C SER A 60 -5.00 -0.48 -17.93
N GLU A 61 -4.95 -0.37 -19.26
CA GLU A 61 -6.14 -0.38 -20.11
C GLU A 61 -6.95 -1.69 -19.95
N ARG A 62 -6.29 -2.85 -19.91
CA ARG A 62 -6.98 -4.14 -19.68
C ARG A 62 -7.58 -4.24 -18.28
N LEU A 63 -6.89 -3.70 -17.28
CA LEU A 63 -7.44 -3.59 -15.92
C LEU A 63 -8.67 -2.68 -15.90
N GLU A 64 -8.63 -1.52 -16.56
CA GLU A 64 -9.77 -0.60 -16.66
C GLU A 64 -10.97 -1.24 -17.36
N GLU A 65 -10.74 -1.99 -18.45
CA GLU A 65 -11.80 -2.77 -19.11
C GLU A 65 -12.43 -3.80 -18.16
N LEU A 66 -11.62 -4.47 -17.34
CA LEU A 66 -12.11 -5.41 -16.35
C LEU A 66 -12.90 -4.72 -15.23
N VAL A 67 -12.44 -3.54 -14.77
CA VAL A 67 -13.15 -2.69 -13.80
C VAL A 67 -14.52 -2.30 -14.33
N GLN A 68 -14.57 -1.73 -15.54
CA GLN A 68 -15.82 -1.31 -16.19
C GLN A 68 -16.78 -2.48 -16.38
N TRP A 69 -16.27 -3.64 -16.78
CA TRP A 69 -17.09 -4.84 -16.94
C TRP A 69 -17.65 -5.29 -15.58
N ALA A 70 -16.82 -5.32 -14.54
CA ALA A 70 -17.29 -5.69 -13.21
C ALA A 70 -18.30 -4.68 -12.66
N ASP A 71 -18.11 -3.37 -12.87
CA ASP A 71 -19.06 -2.32 -12.49
C ASP A 71 -20.40 -2.49 -13.21
N THR A 72 -20.38 -2.90 -14.49
CA THR A 72 -21.61 -3.06 -15.28
C THR A 72 -22.43 -4.26 -14.82
N GLU A 73 -21.79 -5.42 -14.59
CA GLU A 73 -22.50 -6.67 -14.33
C GLU A 73 -22.75 -6.93 -12.84
N TRP A 74 -21.87 -6.43 -11.96
CA TRP A 74 -21.84 -6.82 -10.54
C TRP A 74 -21.56 -5.65 -9.58
N ALA A 75 -22.06 -4.45 -9.87
CA ALA A 75 -21.93 -3.30 -8.97
C ALA A 75 -22.43 -3.60 -7.55
N ASP A 76 -23.61 -4.22 -7.43
CA ASP A 76 -24.30 -4.45 -6.16
C ASP A 76 -23.99 -5.83 -5.54
N HIS A 77 -23.02 -6.56 -6.08
CA HIS A 77 -22.71 -7.91 -5.58
C HIS A 77 -22.10 -7.83 -4.17
N PRO A 78 -22.59 -8.59 -3.19
CA PRO A 78 -22.20 -8.45 -1.77
C PRO A 78 -20.72 -8.73 -1.50
N TYR A 79 -20.05 -9.46 -2.39
CA TYR A 79 -18.63 -9.79 -2.31
C TYR A 79 -17.77 -8.99 -3.29
N ARG A 80 -18.28 -7.90 -3.86
CA ARG A 80 -17.49 -7.01 -4.71
C ARG A 80 -16.28 -6.49 -3.92
N PRO A 81 -15.05 -6.60 -4.44
CA PRO A 81 -13.89 -5.99 -3.80
C PRO A 81 -14.10 -4.48 -3.65
N VAL A 82 -13.97 -3.99 -2.43
CA VAL A 82 -13.99 -2.56 -2.13
C VAL A 82 -12.58 -2.02 -2.30
N GLU A 83 -12.47 -0.78 -2.79
CA GLU A 83 -11.18 -0.11 -2.87
C GLU A 83 -10.57 0.03 -1.48
N ALA A 84 -9.34 -0.47 -1.33
CA ALA A 84 -8.59 -0.40 -0.08
C ALA A 84 -8.31 1.07 0.28
N ARG A 85 -8.20 1.35 1.58
CA ARG A 85 -7.71 2.66 2.03
C ARG A 85 -6.30 2.90 1.50
N PRO A 86 -5.86 4.16 1.28
CA PRO A 86 -4.54 4.43 0.70
C PRO A 86 -3.38 3.70 1.41
N ASP A 87 -3.37 3.69 2.74
CA ASP A 87 -2.33 3.01 3.53
C ASP A 87 -2.35 1.47 3.39
N GLU A 88 -3.53 0.90 3.20
CA GLU A 88 -3.72 -0.53 2.98
C GLU A 88 -3.36 -0.91 1.53
N ALA A 89 -3.75 -0.09 0.55
CA ALA A 89 -3.38 -0.25 -0.85
C ALA A 89 -1.85 -0.24 -1.00
N ASP A 90 -1.16 0.72 -0.37
CA ASP A 90 0.30 0.79 -0.38
C ASP A 90 0.93 -0.45 0.27
N ARG A 91 0.38 -0.94 1.40
CA ARG A 91 0.87 -2.16 2.04
C ARG A 91 0.74 -3.37 1.12
N GLN A 92 -0.44 -3.57 0.53
CA GLN A 92 -0.68 -4.70 -0.37
C GLN A 92 0.20 -4.59 -1.64
N THR A 93 0.40 -3.38 -2.18
CA THR A 93 1.30 -3.18 -3.34
C THR A 93 2.74 -3.54 -2.99
N ARG A 94 3.22 -3.24 -1.77
CA ARG A 94 4.57 -3.63 -1.33
C ARG A 94 4.80 -5.15 -1.33
N ASP A 95 3.78 -5.94 -1.00
CA ASP A 95 3.87 -7.40 -1.05
C ASP A 95 4.19 -7.88 -2.48
N TYR A 96 3.53 -7.29 -3.49
CA TYR A 96 3.81 -7.57 -4.91
C TYR A 96 5.16 -7.03 -5.37
N VAL A 97 5.51 -5.81 -4.93
CA VAL A 97 6.80 -5.18 -5.25
C VAL A 97 7.97 -6.03 -4.75
N LYS A 98 7.84 -6.64 -3.57
CA LYS A 98 8.89 -7.51 -2.99
C LYS A 98 9.26 -8.65 -3.95
N ASP A 99 8.28 -9.30 -4.57
CA ASP A 99 8.51 -10.40 -5.49
C ASP A 99 9.15 -9.92 -6.81
N LEU A 100 8.67 -8.80 -7.35
CA LEU A 100 9.24 -8.21 -8.57
C LEU A 100 10.68 -7.68 -8.36
N ARG A 101 10.97 -7.10 -7.19
CA ARG A 101 12.32 -6.63 -6.83
C ARG A 101 13.34 -7.75 -6.82
N HIS A 102 12.94 -8.96 -6.40
CA HIS A 102 13.86 -10.11 -6.31
C HIS A 102 14.52 -10.44 -7.67
N THR A 103 13.82 -10.19 -8.77
CA THR A 103 14.35 -10.42 -10.13
C THR A 103 14.98 -9.20 -10.78
N ALA A 104 14.61 -7.99 -10.35
CA ALA A 104 15.00 -6.74 -10.99
C ALA A 104 16.17 -6.03 -10.31
N VAL A 105 16.35 -6.20 -9.00
CA VAL A 105 17.34 -5.46 -8.22
C VAL A 105 18.53 -6.36 -7.86
N PRO A 106 19.78 -5.86 -7.91
CA PRO A 106 20.93 -6.62 -7.43
C PRO A 106 20.73 -7.09 -5.98
N ALA A 107 21.06 -8.36 -5.70
CA ALA A 107 20.77 -9.00 -4.40
C ALA A 107 21.28 -8.19 -3.19
N HIS A 108 22.46 -7.56 -3.28
CA HIS A 108 22.99 -6.74 -2.19
C HIS A 108 22.14 -5.49 -1.88
N VAL A 109 21.59 -4.84 -2.92
CA VAL A 109 20.68 -3.70 -2.76
C VAL A 109 19.34 -4.20 -2.20
N GLY A 110 18.82 -5.33 -2.71
CA GLY A 110 17.61 -5.94 -2.18
C GLY A 110 17.72 -6.32 -0.70
N CYS A 111 18.84 -6.91 -0.29
CA CYS A 111 19.13 -7.21 1.12
C CYS A 111 19.16 -5.95 1.98
N GLU A 112 19.78 -4.87 1.50
CA GLU A 112 19.86 -3.61 2.23
C GLU A 112 18.49 -2.93 2.36
N MET A 113 17.70 -2.93 1.29
CA MET A 113 16.30 -2.48 1.32
C MET A 113 15.50 -3.26 2.35
N GLY A 114 15.59 -4.59 2.35
CA GLY A 114 14.89 -5.44 3.31
C GLY A 114 15.33 -5.21 4.76
N ARG A 115 16.61 -4.92 4.99
CA ARG A 115 17.12 -4.52 6.32
C ARG A 115 16.48 -3.22 6.80
N ILE A 116 16.40 -2.22 5.92
CA ILE A 116 15.81 -0.90 6.23
C ILE A 116 14.30 -1.03 6.46
N GLU A 117 13.61 -1.81 5.63
CA GLU A 117 12.18 -2.10 5.77
C GLU A 117 11.85 -2.74 7.12
N LEU A 118 12.58 -3.81 7.47
CA LEU A 118 12.41 -4.48 8.76
C LEU A 118 12.68 -3.54 9.93
N SER A 119 13.70 -2.69 9.81
CA SER A 119 14.02 -1.68 10.82
C SER A 119 12.88 -0.67 10.99
N LEU A 120 12.30 -0.18 9.89
CA LEU A 120 11.15 0.72 9.92
C LEU A 120 9.95 0.05 10.60
N GLU A 121 9.59 -1.17 10.18
CA GLU A 121 8.42 -1.89 10.71
C GLU A 121 8.55 -2.15 12.21
N VAL A 122 9.68 -2.70 12.65
CA VAL A 122 9.92 -3.03 14.07
C VAL A 122 9.84 -1.77 14.94
N ARG A 123 10.49 -0.68 14.53
CA ARG A 123 10.51 0.58 15.28
C ARG A 123 9.15 1.26 15.31
N PHE A 124 8.47 1.30 14.16
CA PHE A 124 7.13 1.86 14.05
C PHE A 124 6.13 1.11 14.95
N LEU A 125 6.13 -0.23 14.90
CA LEU A 125 5.26 -1.05 15.75
C LEU A 125 5.56 -0.89 17.24
N ALA A 126 6.84 -0.73 17.62
CA ALA A 126 7.22 -0.45 19.00
C ALA A 126 6.62 0.88 19.48
N LEU A 127 6.71 1.94 18.67
CA LEU A 127 6.13 3.25 18.98
C LEU A 127 4.61 3.23 19.01
N CYS A 128 3.95 2.53 18.08
CA CYS A 128 2.48 2.41 18.10
C CYS A 128 1.97 1.70 19.37
N ARG A 129 2.75 0.79 19.95
CA ARG A 129 2.40 0.05 21.17
C ARG A 129 2.79 0.79 22.45
N GLN A 130 3.56 1.86 22.36
CA GLN A 130 4.06 2.57 23.54
C GLN A 130 2.90 3.33 24.24
N PRO A 131 2.64 3.02 25.52
CA PRO A 131 1.65 3.76 26.29
C PRO A 131 2.15 5.18 26.59
N GLY A 132 1.24 6.14 26.69
CA GLY A 132 1.58 7.52 27.09
C GLY A 132 2.01 8.46 25.96
N LEU A 133 2.14 7.99 24.71
CA LEU A 133 2.26 8.86 23.55
C LEU A 133 0.98 9.66 23.33
N ASP A 134 1.09 10.98 23.30
CA ASP A 134 -0.02 11.87 23.01
C ASP A 134 -0.47 11.77 21.53
N CYS A 135 -1.65 12.31 21.23
CA CYS A 135 -2.25 12.20 19.91
C CYS A 135 -1.42 12.87 18.80
N ARG A 136 -0.74 13.98 19.11
CA ARG A 136 0.06 14.72 18.13
C ARG A 136 1.33 13.95 17.81
N THR A 137 2.04 13.49 18.84
CA THR A 137 3.24 12.67 18.64
C THR A 137 2.94 11.40 17.87
N ARG A 138 1.77 10.76 18.10
CA ARG A 138 1.32 9.63 17.26
C ARG A 138 1.19 10.04 15.79
N GLN A 139 0.50 11.13 15.48
CA GLN A 139 0.36 11.62 14.10
C GLN A 139 1.72 11.89 13.44
N ASP A 140 2.65 12.51 14.17
CA ASP A 140 4.00 12.77 13.69
C ASP A 140 4.76 11.47 13.39
N VAL A 141 4.65 10.46 14.26
CA VAL A 141 5.23 9.12 14.02
C VAL A 141 4.65 8.47 12.76
N PHE A 142 3.32 8.49 12.58
CA PHE A 142 2.68 7.96 11.36
C PHE A 142 3.16 8.69 10.10
N TYR A 143 3.24 10.01 10.14
CA TYR A 143 3.68 10.81 8.99
C TYR A 143 5.13 10.52 8.61
N VAL A 144 6.04 10.50 9.60
CA VAL A 144 7.46 10.25 9.36
C VAL A 144 7.70 8.80 8.90
N ALA A 145 6.97 7.83 9.45
CA ALA A 145 7.01 6.45 8.98
C ALA A 145 6.58 6.35 7.50
N GLY A 146 5.52 7.07 7.10
CA GLY A 146 5.09 7.14 5.70
C GLY A 146 6.17 7.70 4.78
N ARG A 147 6.89 8.76 5.21
CA ARG A 147 8.02 9.29 4.44
C ARG A 147 9.18 8.31 4.31
N ALA A 148 9.50 7.58 5.38
CA ALA A 148 10.53 6.55 5.36
C ALA A 148 10.18 5.43 4.37
N ALA A 149 8.92 4.97 4.40
CA ALA A 149 8.42 3.96 3.47
C ALA A 149 8.49 4.45 2.01
N MET A 150 8.00 5.66 1.73
CA MET A 150 8.06 6.25 0.39
C MET A 150 9.49 6.42 -0.12
N ALA A 151 10.41 6.87 0.74
CA ALA A 151 11.82 6.97 0.39
C ALA A 151 12.41 5.60 0.02
N LEU A 152 12.06 4.55 0.77
CA LEU A 152 12.45 3.19 0.46
C LEU A 152 11.85 2.71 -0.86
N ASP A 153 10.58 3.01 -1.12
CA ASP A 153 9.87 2.63 -2.34
C ASP A 153 10.51 3.24 -3.60
N LEU A 154 11.06 4.45 -3.47
CA LEU A 154 11.82 5.14 -4.51
C LEU A 154 13.31 4.75 -4.58
N GLY A 155 13.80 3.94 -3.64
CA GLY A 155 15.20 3.50 -3.57
C GLY A 155 16.16 4.50 -2.90
N HIS A 156 15.65 5.51 -2.21
CA HIS A 156 16.43 6.48 -1.44
C HIS A 156 16.75 5.95 -0.04
N LEU A 157 17.69 4.99 0.03
CA LEU A 157 18.00 4.25 1.26
C LEU A 157 18.49 5.15 2.39
N ASP A 158 19.35 6.12 2.06
CA ASP A 158 19.89 7.11 2.99
C ASP A 158 18.81 8.01 3.58
N VAL A 159 17.86 8.43 2.75
CA VAL A 159 16.69 9.21 3.18
C VAL A 159 15.77 8.37 4.06
N ALA A 160 15.51 7.11 3.68
CA ALA A 160 14.70 6.21 4.48
C ALA A 160 15.30 6.02 5.89
N GLU A 161 16.62 5.78 6.00
CA GLU A 161 17.29 5.68 7.29
C GLU A 161 17.26 6.97 8.10
N LEU A 162 17.39 8.12 7.44
CA LEU A 162 17.25 9.43 8.09
C LEU A 162 15.85 9.61 8.67
N GLU A 163 14.81 9.25 7.93
CA GLU A 163 13.43 9.33 8.38
C GLU A 163 13.12 8.35 9.52
N ILE A 164 13.68 7.13 9.49
CA ILE A 164 13.59 6.20 10.62
C ILE A 164 14.18 6.82 11.90
N ARG A 165 15.35 7.46 11.81
CA ARG A 165 15.95 8.16 12.97
C ARG A 165 15.09 9.32 13.46
N ARG A 166 14.47 10.08 12.56
CA ARG A 166 13.53 11.16 12.92
C ARG A 166 12.28 10.63 13.61
N MET A 167 11.76 9.48 13.17
CA MET A 167 10.60 8.82 13.77
C MET A 167 10.88 8.43 15.22
N GLU A 168 12.05 7.84 15.48
CA GLU A 168 12.48 7.48 16.84
C GLU A 168 12.62 8.71 17.74
N GLN A 169 13.16 9.81 17.21
CA GLN A 169 13.27 11.07 17.94
C GLN A 169 11.90 11.64 18.29
N ALA A 170 10.95 11.62 17.35
CA ALA A 170 9.58 12.05 17.59
C ALA A 170 8.92 11.20 18.69
N GLY A 171 9.07 9.88 18.63
CA GLY A 171 8.49 8.96 19.62
C GLY A 171 9.15 8.96 21.01
N SER A 172 10.38 9.50 21.10
CA SER A 172 11.13 9.62 22.35
C SER A 172 11.00 10.99 23.02
N ALA A 173 10.36 11.96 22.35
CA ALA A 173 10.14 13.29 22.91
C ALA A 173 9.18 13.23 24.11
N GLU A 174 9.43 14.03 25.14
CA GLU A 174 8.51 14.14 26.27
C GLU A 174 7.13 14.60 25.78
N PRO A 175 6.03 14.05 26.35
CA PRO A 175 4.68 14.42 25.93
C PRO A 175 4.50 15.93 26.10
N GLN A 176 4.33 16.63 24.99
CA GLN A 176 3.99 18.04 25.02
C GLN A 176 2.52 18.13 25.47
N GLU A 177 2.20 18.94 26.49
CA GLU A 177 0.84 19.03 27.04
C GLU A 177 -0.19 19.24 25.92
N CYS A 178 -0.91 18.17 25.60
CA CYS A 178 -1.94 18.20 24.58
C CYS A 178 -3.17 18.92 25.18
N GLY A 179 -3.48 20.13 24.70
CA GLY A 179 -4.65 20.90 25.11
C GLY A 179 -6.01 20.26 24.76
N CYS A 180 -6.02 19.03 24.26
CA CYS A 180 -7.24 18.28 23.96
C CYS A 180 -7.75 17.57 25.21
N GLY A 181 -8.39 18.31 26.12
CA GLY A 181 -9.09 17.69 27.26
C GLY A 181 -9.33 18.53 28.50
N LYS A 182 -9.58 19.84 28.40
CA LYS A 182 -10.23 20.59 29.49
C LYS A 182 -11.54 21.19 29.00
N VAL A 183 -12.54 20.33 28.78
CA VAL A 183 -13.93 20.78 28.81
C VAL A 183 -14.33 20.87 30.27
N HIS A 184 -14.30 22.09 30.80
CA HIS A 184 -14.90 22.46 32.06
C HIS A 184 -16.33 21.90 32.18
N ARG A 185 -16.60 21.12 33.23
CA ARG A 185 -17.89 21.16 33.92
C ARG A 185 -17.64 21.55 35.37
N SER A 186 -17.46 22.85 35.57
CA SER A 186 -17.89 23.51 36.81
C SER A 186 -19.36 23.88 36.61
N ALA A 187 -20.25 23.30 37.42
CA ALA A 187 -21.49 23.89 37.91
C ALA A 187 -22.43 22.77 38.43
N ALA A 188 -22.42 22.53 39.74
CA ALA A 188 -23.59 22.10 40.50
C ALA A 188 -23.30 22.24 42.01
N GLN A 189 -23.27 23.47 42.49
CA GLN A 189 -23.60 23.82 43.87
C GLN A 189 -24.49 25.08 43.84
N GLY A 190 -25.65 25.00 44.48
CA GLY A 190 -26.48 26.16 44.85
C GLY A 190 -27.89 26.15 44.28
N GLY A 191 -28.87 25.77 45.10
CA GLY A 191 -30.31 25.86 44.85
C GLY A 191 -31.09 24.93 45.74
#